data_AF-A0A1Z7M503-F1
#
_entry.id   AF-A0A1Z7M503-F1
#
_cell.length_a   1.000
_cell.length_b   1.000
_cell.length_c   1.000
_cell.angle_alpha   90.00
_cell.angle_beta   90.00
_cell.angle_gamma   90.00
#
_symmetry.space_group_name_H-M   'P 1'
#
loop_
_entity.id
_entity.type
_entity.pdbx_description
1 polymer ?
#
loop_
_entity_poly.entity_id
_entity_poly.type
_entity_poly.pdbx_seq_one_letter_code
_entity_poly.pdbx_strand_id
1 'polypeptide(L)'
;MKADYPNLELLEYIAGSIMRSDEAFQKTMEEKRKKDKFLRPEWEAVVFPQIWGSTNTGFDVTEDGDPVMGGCAMTKAYTTVMHELVTETYLVFFNGRPCYKVDHPTEAFYEDLKTGNLASLSEAKEKY
;
A
#
# COMPACT_ATOMS: atom_id res chain seq x y z
N MET A 1 -14.81 6.77 17.00
CA MET A 1 -13.46 7.36 16.81
C MET A 1 -13.40 8.04 15.46
N LYS A 2 -12.85 9.25 15.38
CA LYS A 2 -12.59 9.95 14.12
C LYS A 2 -11.21 9.49 13.62
N ALA A 3 -11.14 8.94 12.41
CA ALA A 3 -9.86 8.68 11.76
C ALA A 3 -9.31 9.99 11.20
N ASP A 4 -8.01 10.22 11.34
CA ASP A 4 -7.35 11.37 10.76
C ASP A 4 -7.20 11.19 9.26
N TYR A 5 -7.40 12.28 8.51
CA TYR A 5 -7.16 12.24 7.06
C TYR A 5 -5.68 11.97 6.79
N PRO A 6 -5.36 11.16 5.76
CA PRO A 6 -3.97 10.93 5.39
C PRO A 6 -3.35 12.23 4.85
N ASN A 7 -2.07 12.43 5.16
CA ASN A 7 -1.24 13.46 4.53
C ASN A 7 -0.63 12.86 3.25
N LEU A 8 -1.24 13.14 2.10
CA LEU A 8 -0.89 12.46 0.85
C LEU A 8 0.52 12.81 0.38
N GLU A 9 0.97 14.04 0.61
CA GLU A 9 2.32 14.48 0.28
C GLU A 9 3.38 13.72 1.08
N LEU A 10 3.10 13.46 2.37
CA LEU A 10 3.98 12.63 3.21
C LEU A 10 3.95 11.17 2.74
N LEU A 11 2.79 10.63 2.39
CA LEU A 11 2.69 9.24 1.92
C LEU A 11 3.38 9.04 0.58
N GLU A 12 3.27 9.99 -0.36
CA GLU A 12 4.03 9.97 -1.61
C GLU A 12 5.54 10.01 -1.36
N TYR A 13 6.01 10.86 -0.43
CA TYR A 13 7.41 10.90 -0.05
C TYR A 13 7.91 9.55 0.50
N ILE A 14 7.14 8.93 1.40
CA ILE A 14 7.45 7.61 1.96
C ILE A 14 7.43 6.54 0.87
N ALA A 15 6.40 6.52 0.03
CA ALA A 15 6.27 5.61 -1.10
C ALA A 15 7.48 5.69 -2.04
N GLY A 16 7.85 6.91 -2.45
CA GLY A 16 9.04 7.14 -3.25
C GLY A 16 10.33 6.71 -2.55
N SER A 17 10.41 6.84 -1.22
CA SER A 17 11.57 6.35 -0.46
C SER A 17 11.67 4.82 -0.43
N ILE A 18 10.53 4.13 -0.27
CA ILE A 18 10.46 2.67 -0.31
C ILE A 18 10.88 2.18 -1.70
N MET A 19 10.27 2.74 -2.76
CA MET A 19 10.56 2.32 -4.14
C MET A 19 12.00 2.62 -4.57
N ARG A 20 12.61 3.72 -4.08
CA ARG A 20 14.03 3.99 -4.33
C ARG A 20 14.98 2.94 -3.77
N SER A 21 14.56 2.18 -2.75
CA SER A 21 15.32 1.07 -2.20
C SER A 21 14.99 -0.28 -2.85
N ASP A 22 13.95 -0.34 -3.69
CA ASP A 22 13.50 -1.55 -4.36
C ASP A 22 14.30 -1.79 -5.66
N GLU A 23 14.99 -2.93 -5.74
CA GLU A 23 15.87 -3.24 -6.87
C GLU A 23 15.10 -3.47 -8.19
N ALA A 24 13.92 -4.10 -8.11
CA ALA A 24 13.09 -4.39 -9.28
C ALA A 24 12.55 -3.09 -9.89
N PHE A 25 12.12 -2.17 -9.05
CA PHE A 25 11.72 -0.82 -9.43
C PHE A 25 12.86 -0.06 -10.09
N GLN A 26 14.04 -0.02 -9.45
CA GLN A 26 15.21 0.68 -9.99
C GLN A 26 15.56 0.18 -11.38
N LYS A 27 15.64 -1.14 -11.55
CA LYS A 27 15.95 -1.76 -12.84
C LYS A 27 14.92 -1.40 -13.92
N THR A 28 13.63 -1.49 -13.58
CA THR A 28 12.54 -1.16 -14.52
C THR A 28 12.59 0.31 -14.94
N MET A 29 12.82 1.20 -13.98
CA MET A 29 12.97 2.64 -14.22
C MET A 29 14.19 2.95 -15.09
N GLU A 30 15.33 2.30 -14.86
CA GLU A 30 16.53 2.45 -15.69
C GLU A 30 16.29 2.00 -17.13
N GLU A 31 15.62 0.87 -17.33
CA GLU A 31 15.28 0.36 -18.66
C GLU A 31 14.35 1.30 -19.42
N LYS A 32 13.32 1.84 -18.75
CA LYS A 32 12.42 2.82 -19.37
C LYS A 32 13.12 4.16 -19.63
N ARG A 33 14.04 4.58 -18.76
CA ARG A 33 14.85 5.80 -18.94
C ARG A 33 15.81 5.78 -20.11
N LYS A 34 16.18 4.59 -20.62
CA LYS A 34 16.94 4.47 -21.88
C LYS A 34 16.14 4.98 -23.08
N LYS A 35 14.81 4.90 -23.02
CA LYS A 35 13.90 5.41 -24.07
C LYS A 35 13.49 6.87 -23.80
N ASP A 36 13.23 7.21 -22.54
CA ASP A 36 12.94 8.58 -22.12
C ASP A 36 13.80 8.99 -20.92
N LYS A 37 14.85 9.77 -21.20
CA LYS A 37 15.82 10.22 -20.19
C LYS A 37 15.19 11.06 -19.07
N PHE A 38 14.07 11.72 -19.32
CA PHE A 38 13.43 12.62 -18.35
C PHE A 38 12.31 11.93 -17.55
N LEU A 39 12.09 10.64 -17.77
CA LEU A 39 11.08 9.85 -17.08
C LEU A 39 11.25 9.93 -15.55
N ARG A 40 10.18 10.36 -14.89
CA ARG A 40 10.03 10.40 -13.45
C ARG A 40 8.89 9.46 -13.05
N PRO A 41 8.95 8.88 -11.84
CA PRO A 41 7.80 8.20 -11.28
C PRO A 41 6.61 9.14 -11.21
N GLU A 42 5.43 8.64 -11.53
CA GLU A 42 4.17 9.37 -11.44
C GLU A 42 3.24 8.59 -10.52
N TRP A 43 2.55 9.31 -9.64
CA TRP A 43 1.79 8.71 -8.54
C TRP A 43 0.33 9.11 -8.61
N GLU A 44 -0.54 8.12 -8.47
CA GLU A 44 -1.96 8.31 -8.16
C GLU A 44 -2.28 7.77 -6.78
N ALA A 45 -3.24 8.40 -6.10
CA ALA A 45 -3.65 8.01 -4.77
C ALA A 45 -5.15 7.68 -4.73
N VAL A 46 -5.48 6.48 -4.25
CA VAL A 46 -6.86 6.09 -3.91
C VAL A 46 -6.99 6.07 -2.40
N VAL A 47 -7.97 6.78 -1.86
CA VAL A 47 -8.15 6.97 -0.42
C VAL A 47 -9.58 6.63 -0.03
N PHE A 48 -9.73 5.74 0.95
CA PHE A 48 -11.04 5.38 1.49
C PHE A 48 -10.96 5.00 2.97
N PRO A 49 -12.02 5.26 3.76
CA PRO A 49 -12.09 4.76 5.12
C PRO A 49 -12.42 3.27 5.13
N GLN A 50 -11.69 2.50 5.94
CA GLN A 50 -11.94 1.08 6.17
C GLN A 50 -12.12 0.80 7.67
N ILE A 51 -12.96 -0.18 7.99
CA ILE A 51 -13.22 -0.59 9.37
C ILE A 51 -12.55 -1.93 9.62
N TRP A 52 -11.81 -2.02 10.72
CA TRP A 52 -11.07 -3.19 11.15
C TRP A 52 -11.61 -3.72 12.46
N GLY A 53 -11.66 -5.04 12.63
CA GLY A 53 -12.02 -5.68 13.90
C GLY A 53 -10.92 -5.66 14.96
N SER A 54 -9.77 -5.04 14.67
CA SER A 54 -8.58 -5.02 15.50
C SER A 54 -8.03 -3.60 15.63
N THR A 55 -7.46 -3.27 16.79
CA THR A 55 -6.71 -2.02 16.99
C THR A 55 -5.46 -1.93 16.11
N ASN A 56 -4.96 -3.06 15.61
CA ASN A 56 -3.79 -3.11 14.73
C ASN A 56 -4.15 -2.94 13.25
N THR A 57 -5.41 -2.68 12.92
CA THR A 57 -5.87 -2.54 11.52
C THR A 57 -5.52 -3.77 10.69
N GLY A 58 -4.95 -3.61 9.49
CA GLY A 58 -4.48 -4.71 8.65
C GLY A 58 -3.11 -5.28 9.04
N PHE A 59 -2.47 -4.81 10.12
CA PHE A 59 -1.19 -5.37 10.60
C PHE A 59 -1.46 -6.54 11.55
N ASP A 60 -1.75 -7.70 10.98
CA ASP A 60 -2.16 -8.90 11.70
C ASP A 60 -1.03 -9.92 11.93
N VAL A 61 0.12 -9.75 11.28
CA VAL A 61 1.34 -10.57 11.48
C VAL A 61 2.59 -9.71 11.73
N THR A 62 3.53 -10.25 12.51
CA THR A 62 4.85 -9.67 12.74
C THR A 62 5.77 -9.87 11.54
N GLU A 63 6.97 -9.29 11.59
CA GLU A 63 8.02 -9.51 10.58
C GLU A 63 8.39 -11.00 10.45
N ASP A 64 8.35 -11.74 11.58
CA ASP A 64 8.60 -13.18 11.64
C ASP A 64 7.40 -14.04 11.18
N GLY A 65 6.25 -13.41 10.92
CA GLY A 65 5.02 -14.10 10.48
C GLY A 65 4.11 -14.57 11.62
N ASP A 66 4.45 -14.26 12.87
CA ASP A 66 3.62 -14.60 14.02
C ASP A 66 2.39 -13.67 14.11
N PRO A 67 1.22 -14.14 14.57
CA PRO A 67 0.05 -13.29 14.75
C PRO A 67 0.32 -12.14 15.74
N VAL A 68 -0.03 -10.91 15.37
CA VAL A 68 0.10 -9.75 16.27
C VAL A 68 -1.04 -9.78 17.28
N MET A 69 -0.70 -9.66 18.57
CA MET A 69 -1.70 -9.41 19.60
C MET A 69 -2.24 -7.97 19.50
N GLY A 70 -3.47 -7.84 18.99
CA GLY A 70 -4.23 -6.59 18.93
C GLY A 70 -5.39 -6.59 19.92
N GLY A 71 -5.86 -5.40 20.28
CA GLY A 71 -7.13 -5.26 21.00
C GLY A 71 -8.31 -5.60 20.10
N CYS A 72 -9.30 -6.30 20.63
CA CYS A 72 -10.57 -6.54 19.95
C CYS A 72 -11.42 -5.27 20.00
N ALA A 73 -11.29 -4.41 18.99
CA ALA A 73 -12.02 -3.16 18.88
C ALA A 73 -12.24 -2.79 17.42
N MET A 74 -13.46 -2.34 17.12
CA MET A 74 -13.81 -1.78 15.82
C MET A 74 -13.06 -0.46 15.59
N THR A 75 -12.07 -0.50 14.70
CA THR A 75 -11.14 0.59 14.44
C THR A 75 -11.37 1.10 13.02
N LYS A 76 -11.81 2.35 12.90
CA LYS A 76 -11.88 3.05 11.61
C LYS A 76 -10.53 3.67 11.31
N ALA A 77 -9.95 3.35 10.17
CA ALA A 77 -8.69 3.92 9.68
C ALA A 77 -8.82 4.26 8.18
N TYR A 78 -8.07 5.25 7.69
CA TYR A 78 -7.97 5.45 6.25
C TYR A 78 -6.99 4.45 5.66
N THR A 79 -7.44 3.80 4.59
CA THR A 79 -6.59 3.06 3.66
C THR A 79 -6.19 4.02 2.55
N THR A 80 -4.92 4.03 2.20
CA THR A 80 -4.39 4.81 1.07
C THR A 80 -3.58 3.88 0.20
N VAL A 81 -3.90 3.84 -1.09
CA VAL A 81 -3.16 3.09 -2.09
C VAL A 81 -2.45 4.09 -2.99
N MET A 82 -1.13 4.06 -2.95
CA MET A 82 -0.26 4.83 -3.85
C MET A 82 0.09 3.96 -5.04
N HIS A 83 -0.37 4.31 -6.24
CA HIS A 83 -0.11 3.62 -7.50
C HIS A 83 0.98 4.37 -8.24
N GLU A 84 2.10 3.70 -8.47
CA GLU A 84 3.18 4.19 -9.34
C GLU A 84 2.91 3.76 -10.78
N LEU A 85 2.64 4.74 -11.64
CA LEU A 85 2.13 4.49 -13.01
C LEU A 85 3.22 3.97 -13.95
N VAL A 86 4.50 4.19 -13.65
CA VAL A 86 5.57 3.76 -14.55
C VAL A 86 5.81 2.26 -14.41
N THR A 87 5.86 1.71 -13.21
CA THR A 87 6.11 0.29 -12.96
C THR A 87 4.84 -0.49 -12.69
N GLU A 88 3.68 0.17 -12.68
CA GLU A 88 2.38 -0.42 -12.36
C GLU A 88 2.40 -1.10 -10.98
N THR A 89 3.06 -0.44 -10.02
CA THR A 89 3.26 -0.97 -8.66
C THR A 89 2.41 -0.21 -7.66
N TYR A 90 1.82 -0.93 -6.70
CA TYR A 90 0.95 -0.34 -5.69
C TYR A 90 1.56 -0.48 -4.31
N LEU A 91 1.52 0.59 -3.52
CA LEU A 91 1.89 0.59 -2.11
C LEU A 91 0.66 0.89 -1.26
N VAL A 92 0.32 -0.05 -0.38
CA VAL A 92 -0.86 0.04 0.48
C VAL A 92 -0.44 0.53 1.86
N PHE A 93 -1.14 1.56 2.33
CA PHE A 93 -0.98 2.15 3.64
C PHE A 93 -2.26 1.98 4.45
N PHE A 94 -2.12 1.57 5.71
CA PHE A 94 -3.21 1.60 6.68
C PHE A 94 -2.89 2.62 7.77
N ASN A 95 -3.82 3.55 7.98
CA ASN A 95 -3.66 4.63 8.96
C ASN A 95 -2.34 5.41 8.78
N GLY A 96 -1.96 5.68 7.52
CA GLY A 96 -0.73 6.38 7.17
C GLY A 96 0.58 5.59 7.35
N ARG A 97 0.51 4.31 7.72
CA ARG A 97 1.68 3.43 7.83
C ARG A 97 1.76 2.50 6.61
N PRO A 98 2.93 2.34 5.97
CA PRO A 98 3.09 1.39 4.88
C PRO A 98 2.87 -0.03 5.39
N CYS A 99 2.10 -0.83 4.64
CA CYS A 99 1.77 -2.20 5.01
C CYS A 99 2.40 -3.20 4.04
N TYR A 100 2.02 -3.17 2.77
CA TYR A 100 2.54 -4.08 1.76
C TYR A 100 2.59 -3.43 0.36
N LYS A 101 3.35 -4.08 -0.52
CA LYS A 101 3.54 -3.73 -1.93
C LYS A 101 2.87 -4.79 -2.79
N VAL A 102 2.23 -4.38 -3.89
CA VAL A 102 1.63 -5.26 -4.90
C VAL A 102 2.26 -4.94 -6.26
N ASP A 103 3.09 -5.87 -6.75
CA ASP A 103 3.80 -5.72 -8.04
C ASP A 103 3.02 -6.34 -9.22
N HIS A 104 2.18 -7.35 -8.96
CA HIS A 104 1.42 -8.08 -9.99
C HIS A 104 -0.04 -8.23 -9.53
N PRO A 105 -0.80 -7.11 -9.47
CA PRO A 105 -2.13 -7.09 -8.88
C PRO A 105 -3.06 -8.11 -9.53
N THR A 106 -3.68 -8.95 -8.70
CA THR A 106 -4.73 -9.87 -9.12
C THR A 106 -6.07 -9.15 -9.37
N GLU A 107 -7.03 -9.82 -10.01
CA GLU A 107 -8.41 -9.34 -10.12
C GLU A 107 -9.04 -9.06 -8.74
N ALA A 108 -8.69 -9.87 -7.74
CA ALA A 108 -9.16 -9.69 -6.37
C ALA A 108 -8.65 -8.38 -5.75
N PHE A 109 -7.41 -7.97 -6.06
CA PHE A 109 -6.91 -6.67 -5.63
C PHE A 109 -7.74 -5.52 -6.21
N TYR A 110 -8.05 -5.55 -7.51
CA TYR A 110 -8.85 -4.50 -8.15
C TYR A 110 -10.27 -4.42 -7.60
N GLU A 111 -10.93 -5.55 -7.38
CA GLU A 111 -12.27 -5.59 -6.79
C GLU A 111 -12.25 -5.07 -5.34
N ASP A 112 -11.27 -5.46 -4.52
CA ASP A 112 -11.14 -4.96 -3.16
C ASP A 112 -10.79 -3.47 -3.10
N LEU A 113 -9.94 -2.99 -4.02
CA LEU A 113 -9.63 -1.56 -4.17
C LEU A 113 -10.88 -0.75 -4.53
N LYS A 114 -11.67 -1.24 -5.49
CA LYS A 114 -12.91 -0.60 -5.95
C LYS A 114 -14.00 -0.57 -4.88
N THR A 115 -14.09 -1.63 -4.09
CA THR A 115 -15.08 -1.73 -3.00
C THR A 115 -14.62 -1.11 -1.69
N GLY A 116 -13.34 -0.72 -1.59
CA GLY A 116 -12.78 -0.07 -0.42
C GLY A 116 -12.56 -1.04 0.75
N ASN A 117 -12.17 -2.28 0.47
CA ASN A 117 -12.03 -3.33 1.46
C ASN A 117 -10.77 -4.18 1.25
N LEU A 118 -9.60 -3.56 1.44
CA LEU A 118 -8.33 -4.27 1.26
C LEU A 118 -8.03 -5.23 2.42
N ALA A 119 -7.38 -6.34 2.11
CA ALA A 119 -7.06 -7.41 3.01
C ALA A 119 -5.97 -7.00 4.02
N SER A 120 -5.90 -7.73 5.13
CA SER A 120 -4.78 -7.60 6.06
C SER A 120 -3.47 -8.10 5.44
N LEU A 121 -2.35 -7.82 6.10
CA LEU A 121 -1.01 -8.19 5.64
C LEU A 121 -0.86 -9.69 5.39
N SER A 122 -1.42 -10.55 6.25
CA SER A 122 -1.34 -12.00 6.05
C SER A 122 -2.18 -12.48 4.86
N GLU A 123 -3.42 -12.01 4.72
CA GLU A 123 -4.33 -12.39 3.63
C GLU A 123 -3.85 -11.83 2.28
N ALA A 124 -3.31 -10.61 2.26
CA ALA A 124 -2.79 -9.95 1.07
C ALA A 124 -1.68 -10.75 0.38
N LYS A 125 -0.83 -11.47 1.14
CA LYS A 125 0.28 -12.27 0.59
C LYS A 125 -0.18 -13.37 -0.37
N GLU A 126 -1.38 -13.89 -0.17
CA GLU A 126 -1.94 -14.97 -0.99
C GLU A 126 -2.97 -14.44 -2.01
N LYS A 127 -3.64 -13.35 -1.67
CA LYS A 127 -4.78 -12.81 -2.43
C LYS A 127 -4.39 -11.84 -3.54
N TYR A 128 -3.35 -11.04 -3.35
CA TYR A 128 -3.04 -9.86 -4.18
C TYR A 128 -1.84 -9.99 -5.09
#